data_AF-A0A363SI77-F1
#
_entry.id   AF-A0A363SI77-F1
#
_cell.length_a   1.000
_cell.length_b   1.000
_cell.length_c   1.000
_cell.angle_alpha   90.00
_cell.angle_beta   90.00
_cell.angle_gamma   90.00
#
_symmetry.space_group_name_H-M   'P 1'
#
loop_
_entity.id
_entity.type
_entity.pdbx_description
1 polymer ?
#
loop_
_entity_poly.entity_id
_entity_poly.type
_entity_poly.pdbx_seq_one_letter_code
_entity_poly.pdbx_strand_id
1 'polypeptide(L)'
;MERFTISLDEKLAKEFDRLIRERGYDNRSEAVRDILREKLEASRLAREEAPDCIAALSYIYNHHERDLAERLTAQSHAHHDLTVSTMHAHLDHDNCLETVILRGPTAAVRAFADSVTAERGVRHGALNLIPADVNAGRKHHHGHHHGPDHPYHVHSRPKS
;
A
#
# COMPACT_ATOMS: atom_id res chain seq x y z
N MET A 1 -17.06 8.40 19.19
CA MET A 1 -16.56 7.02 19.39
C MET A 1 -17.74 6.18 19.82
N GLU A 2 -18.06 5.12 19.10
CA GLU A 2 -19.17 4.23 19.41
C GLU A 2 -18.66 3.03 20.21
N ARG A 3 -19.37 2.64 21.28
CA ARG A 3 -18.98 1.52 22.15
C ARG A 3 -19.95 0.38 22.00
N PHE A 4 -19.44 -0.79 21.64
CA PHE A 4 -20.20 -2.03 21.62
C PHE A 4 -19.50 -3.10 22.46
N THR A 5 -20.28 -4.03 23.02
CA THR A 5 -19.80 -5.13 23.85
C THR A 5 -19.80 -6.41 23.02
N ILE A 6 -18.70 -7.15 23.03
CA ILE A 6 -18.58 -8.44 22.34
C ILE A 6 -18.44 -9.53 23.40
N SER A 7 -19.23 -10.60 23.27
CA SER A 7 -19.06 -11.82 24.07
C SER A 7 -18.25 -12.84 23.27
N LEU A 8 -17.21 -13.39 23.88
CA LEU A 8 -16.35 -14.43 23.31
C LEU A 8 -16.35 -15.62 24.27
N ASP A 9 -16.15 -16.83 23.74
CA ASP A 9 -15.89 -17.98 24.59
C ASP A 9 -14.54 -17.82 25.32
N GLU A 10 -14.42 -18.46 26.48
CA GLU A 10 -13.25 -18.27 27.35
C GLU A 10 -11.94 -18.66 26.67
N LYS A 11 -11.97 -19.70 25.82
CA LYS A 11 -10.77 -20.17 25.12
C LYS A 11 -10.30 -19.13 24.10
N LEU A 12 -11.20 -18.63 23.27
CA LEU A 12 -10.87 -17.60 22.29
C LEU A 12 -10.41 -16.29 22.95
N ALA A 13 -11.04 -15.89 24.05
CA ALA A 13 -10.62 -14.70 24.80
C ALA A 13 -9.17 -14.82 25.32
N LYS A 14 -8.78 -15.99 25.82
CA LYS A 14 -7.39 -16.26 26.27
C LYS A 14 -6.40 -16.27 25.11
N GLU A 15 -6.77 -16.87 23.97
CA GLU A 15 -5.94 -16.85 22.77
C GLU A 15 -5.73 -15.43 22.25
N PHE A 16 -6.79 -14.61 22.29
CA PHE A 16 -6.73 -13.21 21.91
C PHE A 16 -5.81 -12.40 22.83
N ASP A 17 -5.90 -12.59 24.16
CA ASP A 17 -5.00 -11.93 25.11
C ASP A 17 -3.53 -12.28 24.92
N ARG A 18 -3.24 -13.50 24.49
CA ARG A 18 -1.88 -13.92 24.15
C ARG A 18 -1.41 -13.19 22.89
N LEU A 19 -2.22 -13.18 21.84
CA LEU A 19 -1.93 -12.49 20.58
C LEU A 19 -1.65 -10.99 20.80
N ILE A 20 -2.46 -10.32 21.63
CA ILE A 20 -2.31 -8.90 21.96
C ILE A 20 -0.96 -8.62 22.58
N ARG A 21 -0.56 -9.42 23.59
CA ARG A 21 0.71 -9.28 24.29
C ARG A 21 1.91 -9.52 23.38
N GLU A 22 1.82 -10.54 22.52
CA GLU A 22 2.87 -10.84 21.54
C GLU A 22 3.04 -9.72 20.50
N ARG A 23 1.95 -9.06 20.11
CA ARG A 23 1.96 -7.92 19.19
C ARG A 23 2.25 -6.57 19.86
N GLY A 24 2.41 -6.53 21.18
CA GLY A 24 2.77 -5.31 21.92
C GLY A 24 1.65 -4.27 22.05
N TYR A 25 0.38 -4.69 21.97
CA TYR A 25 -0.76 -3.79 22.16
C TYR A 25 -0.98 -3.43 23.63
N ASP A 26 -1.27 -2.15 23.91
CA ASP A 26 -1.53 -1.64 25.26
C ASP A 26 -2.90 -2.09 25.80
N ASN A 27 -3.89 -2.28 24.92
CA ASN A 27 -5.24 -2.69 25.31
C ASN A 27 -5.99 -3.49 24.23
N ARG A 28 -6.97 -4.29 24.67
CA ARG A 28 -7.83 -5.10 23.79
C ARG A 28 -8.57 -4.27 22.74
N SER A 29 -9.01 -3.06 23.10
CA SER A 29 -9.81 -2.22 22.19
C SER A 29 -9.01 -1.72 20.99
N GLU A 30 -7.71 -1.46 21.15
CA GLU A 30 -6.81 -1.13 20.04
C GLU A 30 -6.57 -2.32 19.13
N ALA A 31 -6.26 -3.48 19.71
CA ALA A 31 -6.08 -4.70 18.94
C ALA A 31 -7.34 -5.07 18.14
N VAL A 32 -8.53 -4.97 18.76
CA VAL A 32 -9.80 -5.20 18.06
C VAL A 32 -9.98 -4.18 16.94
N ARG A 33 -9.66 -2.90 17.17
CA ARG A 33 -9.82 -1.85 16.15
C ARG A 33 -8.92 -2.09 14.95
N ASP A 34 -7.67 -2.45 15.17
CA ASP A 34 -6.73 -2.71 14.09
C ASP A 34 -7.11 -3.97 13.30
N ILE A 35 -7.49 -5.05 13.99
CA ILE A 35 -7.97 -6.27 13.33
C ILE A 35 -9.23 -5.98 12.52
N LEU A 36 -10.18 -5.22 13.07
CA LEU A 36 -11.39 -4.83 12.34
C LEU A 36 -11.05 -3.98 11.12
N ARG A 37 -10.14 -3.00 11.24
CA ARG A 37 -9.69 -2.17 10.12
C ARG A 37 -9.05 -3.03 9.05
N GLU A 38 -8.09 -3.87 9.41
CA GLU A 38 -7.40 -4.80 8.50
C GLU A 38 -8.41 -5.71 7.77
N LYS A 39 -9.39 -6.27 8.48
CA LYS A 39 -10.43 -7.13 7.87
C LYS A 39 -11.41 -6.37 6.98
N LEU A 40 -11.81 -5.16 7.35
CA LEU A 40 -12.69 -4.33 6.55
C LEU A 40 -11.97 -3.83 5.28
N GLU A 41 -10.71 -3.42 5.39
CA GLU A 41 -9.87 -3.04 4.25
C GLU A 41 -9.68 -4.22 3.30
N ALA A 42 -9.30 -5.40 3.81
CA ALA A 42 -9.18 -6.61 3.01
C ALA A 42 -10.49 -7.00 2.30
N SER A 43 -11.63 -6.81 2.97
CA SER A 43 -12.96 -7.05 2.37
C SER A 43 -13.29 -6.04 1.25
N ARG A 44 -13.03 -4.73 1.46
CA ARG A 44 -13.21 -3.70 0.42
C ARG A 44 -12.34 -3.97 -0.80
N LEU A 45 -11.09 -4.37 -0.57
CA LEU A 45 -10.12 -4.80 -1.57
C LEU A 45 -10.60 -6.01 -2.38
N ALA A 46 -11.25 -6.97 -1.73
CA ALA A 46 -11.78 -8.17 -2.37
C ALA A 46 -13.08 -7.92 -3.17
N ARG A 47 -13.78 -6.81 -2.90
CA ARG A 47 -15.04 -6.45 -3.58
C ARG A 47 -14.87 -5.49 -4.74
N GLU A 48 -13.64 -5.11 -5.09
CA GLU A 48 -13.34 -4.13 -6.15
C GLU A 48 -14.02 -2.75 -5.94
N GLU A 49 -14.44 -2.43 -4.71
CA GLU A 49 -15.21 -1.22 -4.38
C GLU A 49 -14.36 0.07 -4.35
N ALA A 50 -13.05 -0.03 -4.62
CA ALA A 50 -12.12 1.08 -4.62
C ALA A 50 -11.57 1.33 -6.05
N PRO A 51 -12.05 2.36 -6.78
CA PRO A 51 -11.58 2.65 -8.13
C PRO A 51 -10.11 3.05 -8.16
N ASP A 52 -9.64 3.77 -7.14
CA ASP A 52 -8.25 4.22 -7.02
C ASP A 52 -7.61 3.76 -5.68
N CYS A 53 -6.28 3.69 -5.69
CA CYS A 53 -5.49 3.32 -4.52
C CYS A 53 -4.12 4.01 -4.46
N ILE A 54 -3.52 3.93 -3.27
CA ILE A 54 -2.08 4.05 -3.06
C ILE A 54 -1.57 2.66 -2.66
N ALA A 55 -0.40 2.26 -3.14
CA ALA A 55 0.18 0.98 -2.78
C ALA A 55 1.69 1.07 -2.56
N ALA A 56 2.22 0.12 -1.80
CA ALA A 56 3.64 -0.15 -1.68
C ALA A 56 3.88 -1.58 -2.19
N LEU A 57 4.63 -1.69 -3.29
CA LEU A 57 5.12 -2.96 -3.80
C LEU A 57 6.55 -3.14 -3.33
N SER A 58 6.83 -4.19 -2.56
CA SER A 58 8.20 -4.56 -2.19
C SER A 58 8.60 -5.87 -2.83
N TYR A 59 9.86 -5.96 -3.27
CA TYR A 59 10.43 -7.19 -3.81
C TYR A 59 11.95 -7.23 -3.66
N ILE A 60 12.49 -8.44 -3.67
CA ILE A 60 13.93 -8.70 -3.66
C ILE A 60 14.35 -9.26 -5.01
N TYR A 61 15.49 -8.83 -5.53
CA TYR A 61 16.09 -9.46 -6.70
C TYR A 61 17.61 -9.48 -6.60
N ASN A 62 18.24 -10.39 -7.34
CA ASN A 62 19.70 -10.42 -7.49
C ASN A 62 20.10 -9.50 -8.65
N HIS A 63 20.91 -8.47 -8.40
CA HIS A 63 21.28 -7.49 -9.43
C HIS A 63 22.35 -8.00 -10.42
N HIS A 64 23.00 -9.14 -10.15
CA HIS A 64 23.83 -9.85 -11.13
C HIS A 64 23.02 -10.70 -12.12
N GLU A 65 21.72 -10.91 -11.86
CA GLU A 65 20.85 -11.61 -12.82
C GLU A 65 20.75 -10.81 -14.11
N ARG A 66 21.06 -11.48 -15.21
CA ARG A 66 21.27 -10.81 -16.50
C ARG A 66 20.02 -10.04 -16.92
N ASP A 67 20.25 -8.76 -17.22
CA ASP A 67 19.29 -7.77 -17.69
C ASP A 67 18.10 -7.53 -16.71
N LEU A 68 18.10 -8.08 -15.49
CA LEU A 68 16.94 -8.00 -14.60
C LEU A 68 16.70 -6.57 -14.11
N ALA A 69 17.75 -5.88 -13.64
CA ALA A 69 17.65 -4.49 -13.20
C ALA A 69 17.18 -3.56 -14.33
N GLU A 70 17.65 -3.80 -15.56
CA GLU A 70 17.23 -3.04 -16.74
C GLU A 70 15.77 -3.30 -17.09
N ARG A 71 15.32 -4.57 -17.08
CA ARG A 71 13.90 -4.92 -17.31
C ARG A 71 12.97 -4.28 -16.27
N LEU A 72 13.35 -4.33 -14.99
CA LEU A 72 12.57 -3.70 -13.91
C LEU A 72 12.50 -2.18 -14.06
N THR A 73 13.61 -1.55 -14.45
CA THR A 73 13.66 -0.11 -14.75
C THR A 73 12.77 0.22 -15.95
N ALA A 74 12.82 -0.56 -17.02
CA ALA A 74 12.00 -0.38 -18.20
C ALA A 74 10.51 -0.55 -17.91
N GLN A 75 10.12 -1.55 -17.10
CA GLN A 75 8.74 -1.72 -16.63
C GLN A 75 8.27 -0.50 -15.83
N SER A 76 9.12 0.00 -14.92
CA SER A 76 8.81 1.20 -14.12
C SER A 76 8.66 2.45 -15.00
N HIS A 77 9.51 2.64 -16.01
CA HIS A 77 9.40 3.74 -16.96
C HIS A 77 8.14 3.65 -17.83
N ALA A 78 7.75 2.45 -18.25
CA ALA A 78 6.52 2.25 -19.01
C ALA A 78 5.26 2.61 -18.20
N HIS A 79 5.34 2.55 -16.87
CA HIS A 79 4.26 2.86 -15.92
C HIS A 79 4.62 4.03 -14.98
N HIS A 80 5.34 5.02 -15.52
CA HIS A 80 5.75 6.22 -14.77
C HIS A 80 4.57 7.05 -14.24
N ASP A 81 3.39 6.88 -14.82
CA ASP A 81 2.13 7.51 -14.38
C ASP A 81 1.58 6.89 -13.09
N LEU A 82 1.85 5.59 -12.87
CA LEU A 82 1.49 4.88 -11.64
C LEU A 82 2.57 5.01 -10.56
N THR A 83 3.83 5.12 -10.96
CA THR A 83 4.99 5.11 -10.06
C THR A 83 5.23 6.49 -9.45
N VAL A 84 5.07 6.60 -8.13
CA VAL A 84 5.33 7.83 -7.38
C VAL A 84 6.80 7.94 -7.02
N SER A 85 7.38 6.86 -6.51
CA SER A 85 8.81 6.78 -6.16
C SER A 85 9.25 5.33 -5.98
N THR A 86 10.56 5.10 -6.13
CA THR A 86 11.20 3.82 -5.83
C THR A 86 12.32 4.06 -4.83
N MET A 87 12.35 3.27 -3.76
CA MET A 87 13.46 3.17 -2.83
C MET A 87 14.20 1.87 -3.07
N HIS A 88 15.53 1.93 -3.16
CA HIS A 88 16.40 0.78 -3.37
C HIS A 88 17.38 0.64 -2.20
N ALA A 89 17.57 -0.59 -1.71
CA ALA A 89 18.52 -0.90 -0.66
C ALA A 89 19.33 -2.16 -1.03
N HIS A 90 20.66 -2.07 -0.95
CA HIS A 90 21.54 -3.23 -1.05
C HIS A 90 21.45 -4.03 0.26
N LEU A 91 21.06 -5.31 0.17
CA LEU A 91 21.01 -6.21 1.32
C LEU A 91 22.34 -6.93 1.53
N ASP A 92 23.00 -7.30 0.42
CA ASP A 92 24.32 -7.91 0.38
C ASP A 92 24.98 -7.66 -0.99
N HIS A 93 26.02 -8.44 -1.32
CA HIS A 93 26.77 -8.31 -2.58
C HIS A 93 25.92 -8.63 -3.83
N ASP A 94 24.84 -9.39 -3.70
CA ASP A 94 24.05 -9.89 -4.81
C ASP A 94 22.62 -9.36 -4.77
N ASN A 95 22.03 -9.22 -3.60
CA ASN A 95 20.60 -8.98 -3.42
C ASN A 95 20.29 -7.52 -3.11
N CYS A 96 19.23 -7.02 -3.76
CA CYS A 96 18.65 -5.72 -3.52
C CYS A 96 17.19 -5.86 -3.12
N LEU A 97 16.74 -5.01 -2.20
CA LEU A 97 15.33 -4.77 -1.88
C LEU A 97 14.90 -3.48 -2.58
N GLU A 98 13.83 -3.54 -3.35
CA GLU A 98 13.14 -2.36 -3.87
C GLU A 98 11.75 -2.26 -3.28
N THR A 99 11.38 -1.03 -2.92
CA THR A 99 10.02 -0.65 -2.51
C THR A 99 9.53 0.45 -3.43
N VAL A 100 8.52 0.15 -4.22
CA VAL A 100 7.89 1.08 -5.17
C VAL A 100 6.59 1.59 -4.59
N ILE A 101 6.48 2.90 -4.43
CA ILE A 101 5.23 3.57 -4.06
C ILE A 101 4.44 3.84 -5.34
N LEU A 102 3.22 3.30 -5.39
CA LEU A 102 2.32 3.35 -6.53
C LEU A 102 1.06 4.15 -6.18
N ARG A 103 0.49 4.83 -7.18
CA ARG A 103 -0.78 5.54 -7.04
C ARG A 103 -1.52 5.58 -8.37
N GLY A 104 -2.79 5.20 -8.36
CA GLY A 104 -3.64 5.26 -9.55
C GLY A 104 -4.82 4.31 -9.47
N PRO A 105 -5.42 3.96 -10.62
CA PRO A 105 -6.52 3.00 -10.68
C PRO A 105 -6.10 1.66 -10.09
N THR A 106 -6.92 1.10 -9.20
CA THR A 106 -6.62 -0.13 -8.46
C THR A 106 -6.26 -1.29 -9.40
N ALA A 107 -6.98 -1.44 -10.50
CA ALA A 107 -6.72 -2.48 -11.50
C ALA A 107 -5.35 -2.32 -12.17
N ALA A 108 -4.97 -1.08 -12.50
CA ALA A 108 -3.69 -0.79 -13.15
C ALA A 108 -2.50 -1.00 -12.19
N VAL A 109 -2.65 -0.58 -10.92
CA VAL A 109 -1.66 -0.82 -9.86
C VAL A 109 -1.45 -2.31 -9.62
N ARG A 110 -2.53 -3.11 -9.56
CA ARG A 110 -2.44 -4.56 -9.42
C ARG A 110 -1.74 -5.20 -10.61
N ALA A 111 -2.14 -4.86 -11.84
CA ALA A 111 -1.54 -5.41 -13.04
C ALA A 111 -0.03 -5.12 -13.14
N PHE A 112 0.40 -3.92 -12.76
CA PHE A 112 1.81 -3.56 -12.67
C PHE A 112 2.54 -4.36 -11.60
N ALA A 113 1.96 -4.51 -10.41
CA ALA A 113 2.56 -5.30 -9.34
C ALA A 113 2.70 -6.79 -9.70
N ASP A 114 1.68 -7.34 -10.38
CA ASP A 114 1.69 -8.72 -10.85
C ASP A 114 2.76 -8.93 -11.94
N SER A 115 2.93 -7.97 -12.86
CA SER A 115 3.96 -8.07 -13.92
C SER A 115 5.38 -8.02 -13.36
N VAL A 116 5.64 -7.14 -12.38
CA VAL A 116 6.93 -7.07 -11.67
C VAL A 116 7.17 -8.35 -10.88
N THR A 117 6.17 -8.84 -10.14
CA THR A 117 6.32 -10.06 -9.33
C THR A 117 6.53 -11.32 -10.20
N ALA A 118 6.00 -11.32 -11.42
CA ALA A 118 6.17 -12.40 -12.39
C ALA A 118 7.52 -12.34 -13.14
N GLU A 119 8.30 -11.26 -13.04
CA GLU A 119 9.61 -11.17 -13.68
C GLU A 119 10.55 -12.25 -13.14
N ARG A 120 11.19 -12.98 -14.06
CA ARG A 120 12.12 -14.04 -13.68
C ARG A 120 13.32 -13.46 -12.93
N GLY A 121 13.48 -13.89 -11.69
CA GLY A 121 14.56 -13.43 -10.79
C GLY A 121 14.07 -12.52 -9.67
N VAL A 122 12.83 -12.04 -9.74
CA VAL A 122 12.14 -11.37 -8.63
C VAL A 122 11.70 -12.42 -7.60
N ARG A 123 11.89 -12.08 -6.32
CA ARG A 123 11.61 -12.92 -5.15
C ARG A 123 10.88 -12.10 -4.11
N HIS A 124 10.09 -12.76 -3.28
CA HIS A 124 9.40 -12.15 -2.14
C HIS A 124 8.56 -10.90 -2.49
N GLY A 125 7.93 -10.90 -3.67
CA GLY A 125 7.02 -9.83 -4.09
C GLY A 125 5.81 -9.74 -3.16
N ALA A 126 5.57 -8.56 -2.60
CA ALA A 126 4.43 -8.28 -1.73
C ALA A 126 3.83 -6.91 -2.07
N LEU A 127 2.52 -6.91 -2.37
CA LEU A 127 1.76 -5.70 -2.61
C LEU A 127 0.93 -5.36 -1.37
N ASN A 128 1.23 -4.23 -0.73
CA ASN A 128 0.35 -3.62 0.24
C ASN A 128 -0.47 -2.52 -0.43
N LEU A 129 -1.79 -2.66 -0.47
CA LEU A 129 -2.69 -1.75 -1.17
C LEU A 129 -3.63 -1.07 -0.18
N ILE A 130 -3.77 0.25 -0.32
CA ILE A 130 -4.59 1.10 0.51
C ILE A 130 -5.60 1.83 -0.40
N PRO A 131 -6.91 1.54 -0.28
CA PRO A 131 -7.95 2.28 -0.98
C PRO A 131 -7.83 3.79 -0.71
N ALA A 132 -7.87 4.59 -1.76
CA ALA A 132 -7.73 6.04 -1.64
C ALA A 132 -8.61 6.77 -2.66
N ASP A 133 -9.10 7.96 -2.30
CA ASP A 133 -9.63 8.89 -3.29
C ASP A 133 -8.46 9.68 -3.88
N VAL A 134 -8.08 9.31 -5.10
CA VAL A 134 -7.08 10.01 -5.91
C VAL A 134 -7.86 11.05 -6.71
N ASN A 135 -7.50 12.34 -6.60
CA ASN A 135 -8.26 13.53 -7.06
C ASN A 135 -9.19 14.22 -6.04
N ALA A 136 -8.96 14.07 -4.73
CA ALA A 136 -9.67 14.86 -3.70
C ALA A 136 -9.39 16.39 -3.72
N GLY A 137 -8.76 16.91 -4.77
CA GLY A 137 -8.30 18.30 -4.91
C GLY A 137 -9.04 19.17 -5.94
N ARG A 138 -10.01 18.65 -6.71
CA ARG A 138 -10.84 19.51 -7.58
C ARG A 138 -12.02 20.09 -6.79
N LYS A 139 -11.73 21.15 -6.02
CA LYS A 139 -12.56 22.34 -5.71
C LYS A 139 -12.14 22.98 -4.38
N HIS A 140 -10.95 23.59 -4.35
CA HIS A 140 -10.73 24.72 -3.46
C HIS A 140 -10.88 26.00 -4.28
N HIS A 141 -12.04 26.65 -4.17
CA HIS A 141 -12.17 28.05 -4.57
C HIS A 141 -11.43 28.89 -3.53
N HIS A 142 -10.14 29.16 -3.77
CA HIS A 142 -9.45 30.19 -3.01
C HIS A 142 -9.86 31.55 -3.58
N GLY A 143 -10.54 32.33 -2.74
CA GLY A 143 -10.87 33.73 -3.04
C GLY A 143 -9.60 34.54 -3.33
N HIS A 144 -9.66 35.27 -4.45
CA HIS A 144 -8.82 36.38 -4.87
C HIS A 144 -7.51 36.60 -4.11
N HIS A 145 -6.39 36.14 -4.67
CA HIS A 145 -5.09 36.81 -4.55
C HIS A 145 -4.26 36.57 -5.82
N HIS A 146 -3.87 37.66 -6.48
CA HIS A 146 -3.04 37.65 -7.69
C HIS A 146 -1.59 37.24 -7.36
N GLY A 147 -1.22 36.02 -7.74
CA GLY A 147 0.14 35.50 -7.80
C GLY A 147 0.20 34.41 -8.88
N PRO A 148 1.38 34.13 -9.47
CA PRO A 148 1.48 33.23 -10.62
C PRO A 148 0.95 31.83 -10.29
N ASP A 149 0.10 31.30 -11.18
CA ASP A 149 -0.57 30.00 -11.07
C ASP A 149 0.42 28.87 -10.75
N HIS A 150 0.42 28.38 -9.51
CA HIS A 150 1.16 27.17 -9.14
C HIS A 150 0.40 25.94 -9.67
N PRO A 151 1.03 25.06 -10.46
CA PRO A 151 0.34 23.97 -11.15
C PRO A 151 -0.03 22.83 -10.19
N TYR A 152 -1.30 22.45 -10.21
CA TYR A 152 -1.86 21.11 -9.97
C TYR A 152 -1.13 20.21 -8.95
N HIS A 153 -1.39 20.38 -7.65
CA HIS A 153 -1.01 19.39 -6.65
C HIS A 153 -2.04 18.24 -6.59
N VAL A 154 -1.58 16.99 -6.71
CA VAL A 154 -2.42 15.80 -6.56
C VAL A 154 -2.54 15.42 -5.09
N HIS A 155 -3.73 15.57 -4.51
CA HIS A 155 -4.05 15.09 -3.18
C HIS A 155 -4.55 13.64 -3.22
N SER A 156 -4.07 12.83 -2.27
CA SER A 156 -4.49 11.44 -2.09
C SER A 156 -4.98 11.28 -0.65
N ARG A 157 -6.28 11.00 -0.50
CA ARG A 157 -6.91 10.80 0.82
C ARG A 157 -7.20 9.30 1.02
N PRO A 158 -6.57 8.64 2.00
CA PRO A 158 -6.91 7.26 2.34
C PRO A 158 -8.38 7.14 2.75
N LYS A 159 -9.06 6.06 2.34
CA LYS A 159 -10.43 5.78 2.78
C LYS A 159 -10.42 5.08 4.13
N SER A 160 -10.91 5.76 5.17
CA SER A 160 -11.11 5.21 6.52
C SER A 160 -12.20 4.13 6.60
#